data_AF-A0A8D0H577-F1
#
_entry.id   AF-A0A8D0H577-F1
#
_cell.length_a   1.000
_cell.length_b   1.000
_cell.length_c   1.000
_cell.angle_alpha   90.00
_cell.angle_beta   90.00
_cell.angle_gamma   90.00
#
_symmetry.space_group_name_H-M   'P 1'
#
loop_
_entity.id
_entity.type
_entity.pdbx_description
1 polymer ?
#
loop_
_entity_poly.entity_id
_entity_poly.type
_entity_poly.pdbx_seq_one_letter_code
_entity_poly.pdbx_strand_id
1 'polypeptide(L)'
;MNNLFVFQLMALLLSKNYVCAAEINGKIWKGEGTTPNLESIVIGRCYEYIAVVNPSVAGKNCSEIWKAFKSAFINKDPCNIFPSDYELFINLSLHAVPPDKSLFWENNQLLVTGYSDRARRFMPLSDTLFGGFGDFLTWCGKAGSPGIDYNSCPRTEECEHNPVESFWRIASANYAKQSSGVINILLNGSATGGAYPVQGFFAVYELPNFQKEKISEIQIWVMDDVGGPDLESCGKGSVQILENRLKALGYSHTCTDNYRSVRLLQCLDHLNHPDCAAVSLLHGAAQIYVGPWKSPEF
;
A
#
# COMPACT_ATOMS: atom_id res chain seq x y z
N MET A 1 66.08 -4.55 -56.46
CA MET A 1 65.84 -5.91 -55.93
C MET A 1 65.69 -5.81 -54.42
N ASN A 2 64.66 -6.29 -53.76
CA ASN A 2 63.33 -6.70 -54.16
C ASN A 2 62.56 -6.88 -52.84
N ASN A 3 61.45 -6.17 -52.71
CA ASN A 3 60.18 -6.61 -52.13
C ASN A 3 60.19 -7.94 -51.35
N LEU A 4 60.60 -7.97 -50.09
CA LEU A 4 60.40 -9.16 -49.25
C LEU A 4 60.40 -8.92 -47.73
N PHE A 5 60.00 -7.73 -47.26
CA PHE A 5 59.91 -7.47 -45.82
C PHE A 5 58.65 -6.73 -45.34
N VAL A 6 57.61 -6.62 -46.17
CA VAL A 6 56.37 -5.89 -45.77
C VAL A 6 55.13 -6.79 -45.73
N PHE A 7 55.15 -8.01 -46.26
CA PHE A 7 53.92 -8.82 -46.39
C PHE A 7 53.75 -9.99 -45.39
N GLN A 8 54.67 -10.21 -44.45
CA GLN A 8 54.51 -11.25 -43.41
C GLN A 8 54.12 -10.73 -42.02
N LEU A 9 54.00 -9.41 -41.84
CA LEU A 9 53.43 -8.82 -40.60
C LEU A 9 51.95 -8.40 -40.73
N MET A 10 51.28 -8.84 -41.81
CA MET A 10 49.88 -8.51 -42.09
C MET A 10 48.95 -9.73 -42.07
N ALA A 11 49.36 -10.82 -41.43
CA ALA A 11 48.56 -12.06 -41.33
C ALA A 11 48.45 -12.66 -39.91
N LEU A 12 48.94 -11.97 -38.86
CA LEU A 12 48.93 -12.46 -37.48
C LEU A 12 48.16 -11.57 -36.48
N LEU A 13 47.37 -10.62 -36.95
CA LEU A 13 46.55 -9.75 -36.09
C LEU A 13 45.03 -9.83 -36.36
N LEU A 14 44.56 -10.84 -37.11
CA LEU A 14 43.13 -11.06 -37.37
C LEU A 14 42.50 -12.23 -36.60
N SER A 15 43.13 -12.71 -35.51
CA SER A 15 42.48 -13.59 -34.53
C SER A 15 42.45 -13.00 -33.13
N LYS A 16 42.34 -11.66 -33.02
CA LYS A 16 41.79 -11.09 -31.79
C LYS A 16 40.31 -11.43 -31.77
N ASN A 17 40.00 -12.54 -31.11
CA ASN A 17 38.69 -12.88 -30.59
C ASN A 17 38.04 -11.58 -30.11
N TYR A 18 37.02 -11.13 -30.84
CA TYR A 18 36.01 -10.25 -30.28
C TYR A 18 35.30 -11.09 -29.22
N VAL A 19 35.88 -11.12 -28.02
CA VAL A 19 35.07 -11.26 -26.83
C VAL A 19 34.26 -9.98 -26.81
N CYS A 20 33.04 -10.04 -27.36
CA CYS A 20 31.99 -9.14 -26.95
C CYS A 20 31.88 -9.35 -25.44
N ALA A 21 32.50 -8.46 -24.66
CA ALA A 21 32.08 -8.26 -23.30
C ALA A 21 30.64 -7.78 -23.42
N ALA A 22 29.70 -8.72 -23.33
CA ALA A 22 28.33 -8.40 -23.01
C ALA A 22 28.43 -7.57 -21.73
N GLU A 23 27.97 -6.31 -21.79
CA GLU A 23 27.73 -5.54 -20.59
C GLU A 23 26.74 -6.34 -19.73
N ILE A 24 27.25 -7.14 -18.80
CA ILE A 24 26.47 -7.66 -17.67
C ILE A 24 26.36 -6.53 -16.64
N ASN A 25 25.93 -5.36 -17.08
CA ASN A 25 25.39 -4.37 -16.17
C ASN A 25 23.89 -4.60 -16.18
N GLY A 26 23.43 -5.42 -15.24
CA GLY A 26 22.01 -5.50 -14.93
C GLY A 26 21.47 -4.09 -14.77
N LYS A 27 20.33 -3.79 -15.40
CA LYS A 27 19.71 -2.47 -15.37
C LYS A 27 19.54 -2.03 -13.92
N ILE A 28 20.19 -0.92 -13.55
CA ILE A 28 20.11 -0.34 -12.21
C ILE A 28 18.92 0.63 -12.19
N TRP A 29 18.06 0.48 -11.19
CA TRP A 29 16.87 1.30 -11.01
C TRP A 29 17.09 2.36 -9.92
N LYS A 30 16.23 3.38 -9.88
CA LYS A 30 16.30 4.44 -8.86
C LYS A 30 15.55 4.09 -7.58
N GLY A 31 14.64 3.13 -7.61
CA GLY A 31 13.89 2.68 -6.43
C GLY A 31 14.72 1.77 -5.54
N GLU A 32 14.28 1.65 -4.29
CA GLU A 32 14.86 0.69 -3.35
C GLU A 32 14.76 -0.73 -3.91
N GLY A 33 15.74 -1.57 -3.60
CA GLY A 33 15.69 -2.98 -3.95
C GLY A 33 14.59 -3.72 -3.20
N THR A 34 14.42 -4.99 -3.55
CA THR A 34 13.48 -5.85 -2.85
C THR A 34 13.78 -5.89 -1.35
N THR A 35 12.73 -5.83 -0.53
CA THR A 35 12.86 -5.89 0.93
C THR A 35 13.58 -7.18 1.36
N PRO A 36 14.64 -7.09 2.19
CA PRO A 36 15.32 -8.28 2.72
C PRO A 36 14.36 -9.22 3.44
N ASN A 37 14.54 -10.53 3.26
CA ASN A 37 13.68 -11.58 3.85
C ASN A 37 12.21 -11.51 3.43
N LEU A 38 11.90 -10.97 2.25
CA LEU A 38 10.55 -10.84 1.71
C LEU A 38 9.68 -12.09 1.94
N GLU A 39 10.18 -13.27 1.57
CA GLU A 39 9.48 -14.55 1.73
C GLU A 39 9.04 -14.80 3.18
N SER A 40 9.98 -14.67 4.13
CA SER A 40 9.72 -14.89 5.55
C SER A 40 8.73 -13.88 6.10
N ILE A 41 8.82 -12.61 5.69
CA ILE A 41 7.93 -11.54 6.14
C ILE A 41 6.50 -11.82 5.69
N VAL A 42 6.28 -12.06 4.39
CA VAL A 42 4.92 -12.21 3.85
C VAL A 42 4.25 -13.51 4.29
N ILE A 43 5.03 -14.60 4.42
CA ILE A 43 4.53 -15.86 5.00
C ILE A 43 4.18 -15.66 6.48
N GLY A 44 5.02 -14.95 7.24
CA GLY A 44 4.74 -14.61 8.64
C GLY A 44 3.45 -13.81 8.80
N ARG A 45 3.28 -12.74 8.00
CA ARG A 45 2.06 -11.94 7.96
C ARG A 45 0.82 -12.78 7.61
N CYS A 46 0.96 -13.69 6.64
CA CYS A 46 -0.13 -14.60 6.27
C CYS A 46 -0.56 -15.47 7.45
N TYR A 47 0.39 -16.11 8.15
CA TYR A 47 0.07 -16.96 9.29
C TYR A 47 -0.51 -16.18 10.46
N GLU A 48 0.03 -15.01 10.78
CA GLU A 48 -0.56 -14.11 11.79
C GLU A 48 -2.01 -13.76 11.40
N TYR A 49 -2.24 -13.41 10.14
CA TYR A 49 -3.56 -13.02 9.67
C TYR A 49 -4.59 -14.13 9.83
N ILE A 50 -4.30 -15.33 9.32
CA ILE A 50 -5.26 -16.44 9.32
C ILE A 50 -5.46 -17.05 10.71
N ALA A 51 -4.50 -16.91 11.62
CA ALA A 51 -4.59 -17.46 12.97
C ALA A 51 -5.18 -16.48 13.98
N VAL A 52 -4.86 -15.18 13.87
CA VAL A 52 -5.16 -14.17 14.89
C VAL A 52 -6.14 -13.12 14.41
N VAL A 53 -5.95 -12.58 13.20
CA VAL A 53 -6.72 -11.43 12.71
C VAL A 53 -8.09 -11.85 12.16
N ASN A 54 -8.11 -12.86 11.29
CA ASN A 54 -9.34 -13.37 10.70
C ASN A 54 -9.34 -14.91 10.62
N PRO A 55 -9.70 -15.60 11.73
CA PRO A 55 -9.77 -17.06 11.77
C PRO A 55 -10.76 -17.69 10.78
N SER A 56 -11.71 -16.91 10.22
CA SER A 56 -12.66 -17.43 9.22
C SER A 56 -11.99 -17.89 7.91
N VAL A 57 -10.74 -17.46 7.67
CA VAL A 57 -9.95 -17.84 6.51
C VAL A 57 -8.77 -18.77 6.85
N ALA A 58 -8.81 -19.45 8.00
CA ALA A 58 -7.79 -20.40 8.45
C ALA A 58 -7.43 -21.51 7.44
N GLY A 59 -8.33 -21.82 6.51
CA GLY A 59 -8.09 -22.80 5.44
C GLY A 59 -7.19 -22.33 4.29
N LYS A 60 -6.75 -21.06 4.28
CA LYS A 60 -5.89 -20.52 3.22
C LYS A 60 -4.46 -21.03 3.36
N ASN A 61 -3.84 -21.39 2.23
CA ASN A 61 -2.49 -21.93 2.19
C ASN A 61 -1.44 -20.83 1.94
N CYS A 62 -0.76 -20.39 2.99
CA CYS A 62 0.24 -19.32 2.92
C CYS A 62 1.40 -19.62 1.96
N SER A 63 1.84 -20.89 1.87
CA SER A 63 2.91 -21.28 0.94
C SER A 63 2.47 -21.17 -0.52
N GLU A 64 1.24 -21.55 -0.84
CA GLU A 64 0.70 -21.42 -2.21
C GLU A 64 0.41 -19.96 -2.57
N ILE A 65 -0.09 -19.16 -1.62
CA ILE A 65 -0.28 -17.71 -1.83
C ILE A 65 1.07 -17.04 -2.12
N TRP A 66 2.12 -17.37 -1.35
CA TRP A 66 3.47 -16.87 -1.61
C TRP A 66 3.99 -17.28 -3.00
N LYS A 67 3.84 -18.56 -3.39
CA LYS A 67 4.26 -19.02 -4.72
C LYS A 67 3.56 -18.24 -5.83
N ALA A 68 2.25 -18.01 -5.70
CA ALA A 68 1.49 -17.22 -6.65
C ALA A 68 1.97 -15.77 -6.70
N PHE A 69 2.16 -15.13 -5.54
CA PHE A 69 2.72 -13.77 -5.45
C PHE A 69 4.08 -13.65 -6.13
N LYS A 70 5.01 -14.55 -5.80
CA LYS A 70 6.37 -14.58 -6.38
C LYS A 70 6.33 -14.81 -7.90
N SER A 71 5.44 -15.69 -8.37
CA SER A 71 5.31 -16.01 -9.79
C SER A 71 4.87 -14.81 -10.66
N ALA A 72 4.23 -13.82 -10.04
CA ALA A 72 3.78 -12.63 -10.74
C ALA A 72 4.93 -11.78 -11.28
N PHE A 73 6.09 -11.76 -10.62
CA PHE A 73 7.21 -10.88 -10.96
C PHE A 73 8.56 -11.59 -11.20
N ILE A 74 8.73 -12.82 -10.73
CA ILE A 74 9.97 -13.56 -10.92
C ILE A 74 10.17 -13.95 -12.39
N ASN A 75 11.40 -13.85 -12.88
CA ASN A 75 11.77 -14.22 -14.26
C ASN A 75 10.99 -13.45 -15.35
N LYS A 76 10.50 -12.27 -15.03
CA LYS A 76 9.84 -11.34 -15.96
C LYS A 76 10.62 -10.02 -15.98
N ASP A 77 10.47 -9.25 -17.06
CA ASP A 77 11.02 -7.90 -17.10
C ASP A 77 10.34 -7.04 -16.00
N PRO A 78 11.09 -6.42 -15.08
CA PRO A 78 10.55 -5.58 -14.03
C PRO A 78 9.73 -4.37 -14.51
N CYS A 79 9.75 -4.05 -15.82
CA CYS A 79 8.89 -3.03 -16.43
C CYS A 79 7.79 -3.59 -17.34
N ASN A 80 7.54 -4.90 -17.28
CA ASN A 80 6.48 -5.56 -18.03
C ASN A 80 5.67 -6.49 -17.13
N ILE A 81 5.25 -5.98 -15.97
CA ILE A 81 4.38 -6.66 -15.02
C ILE A 81 3.03 -5.97 -15.03
N PHE A 82 1.96 -6.73 -15.23
CA PHE A 82 0.59 -6.22 -15.31
C PHE A 82 -0.21 -6.63 -14.06
N PRO A 83 -1.31 -5.92 -13.77
CA PRO A 83 -2.23 -6.32 -12.70
C PRO A 83 -2.69 -7.79 -12.84
N SER A 84 -2.92 -8.25 -14.08
CA SER A 84 -3.34 -9.63 -14.37
C SER A 84 -2.33 -10.70 -13.96
N ASP A 85 -1.03 -10.36 -13.87
CA ASP A 85 0.00 -11.31 -13.41
C ASP A 85 -0.20 -11.73 -11.94
N TYR A 86 -0.94 -10.95 -11.16
CA TYR A 86 -1.28 -11.22 -9.77
C TYR A 86 -2.68 -11.85 -9.59
N GLU A 87 -3.41 -12.19 -10.66
CA GLU A 87 -4.76 -12.76 -10.54
C GLU A 87 -4.81 -14.05 -9.71
N LEU A 88 -3.86 -14.96 -9.91
CA LEU A 88 -3.79 -16.19 -9.12
C LEU A 88 -3.53 -15.89 -7.63
N PHE A 89 -2.66 -14.93 -7.34
CA PHE A 89 -2.40 -14.48 -5.98
C PHE A 89 -3.68 -13.95 -5.33
N ILE A 90 -4.41 -13.08 -6.04
CA ILE A 90 -5.69 -12.55 -5.57
C ILE A 90 -6.68 -13.69 -5.33
N ASN A 91 -6.88 -14.60 -6.28
CA ASN A 91 -7.85 -15.69 -6.13
C ASN A 91 -7.56 -16.58 -4.89
N LEU A 92 -6.29 -16.84 -4.57
CA LEU A 92 -5.91 -17.63 -3.41
C LEU A 92 -6.06 -16.86 -2.08
N SER A 93 -5.84 -15.55 -2.09
CA SER A 93 -5.81 -14.71 -0.88
C SER A 93 -7.10 -13.95 -0.60
N LEU A 94 -7.96 -13.75 -1.60
CA LEU A 94 -9.20 -12.97 -1.51
C LEU A 94 -10.16 -13.52 -0.45
N HIS A 95 -10.78 -12.62 0.30
CA HIS A 95 -11.83 -12.92 1.25
C HIS A 95 -12.77 -11.72 1.35
N ALA A 96 -13.96 -11.93 1.92
CA ALA A 96 -14.90 -10.85 2.15
C ALA A 96 -14.32 -9.82 3.14
N VAL A 97 -14.59 -8.54 2.88
CA VAL A 97 -14.40 -7.45 3.85
C VAL A 97 -15.73 -7.30 4.60
N PRO A 98 -15.74 -7.29 5.96
CA PRO A 98 -16.99 -7.12 6.68
C PRO A 98 -17.69 -5.80 6.32
N PRO A 99 -19.03 -5.77 6.25
CA PRO A 99 -19.76 -4.53 6.04
C PRO A 99 -19.35 -3.44 7.03
N ASP A 100 -19.40 -2.18 6.60
CA ASP A 100 -19.12 -0.98 7.40
C ASP A 100 -17.66 -0.86 7.91
N LYS A 101 -16.78 -1.82 7.59
CA LYS A 101 -15.38 -1.84 8.03
C LYS A 101 -14.41 -1.29 7.00
N SER A 102 -14.83 -1.04 5.76
CA SER A 102 -13.93 -0.57 4.72
C SER A 102 -13.45 0.86 5.01
N LEU A 103 -12.13 1.05 5.02
CA LEU A 103 -11.45 2.32 5.20
C LEU A 103 -10.47 2.57 4.04
N PHE A 104 -10.82 3.49 3.17
CA PHE A 104 -9.99 4.01 2.09
C PHE A 104 -9.23 5.25 2.57
N TRP A 105 -8.13 5.61 1.91
CA TRP A 105 -7.34 6.75 2.34
C TRP A 105 -6.43 7.29 1.24
N GLU A 106 -6.03 8.55 1.40
CA GLU A 106 -4.97 9.19 0.61
C GLU A 106 -4.07 10.00 1.57
N ASN A 107 -2.75 9.94 1.35
CA ASN A 107 -1.74 10.69 2.11
C ASN A 107 -1.77 10.50 3.66
N ASN A 108 -2.16 9.32 4.15
CA ASN A 108 -2.38 9.06 5.59
C ASN A 108 -2.07 7.62 6.07
N GLN A 109 -1.20 6.88 5.39
CA GLN A 109 -0.99 5.44 5.63
C GLN A 109 -0.74 5.08 7.11
N LEU A 110 0.13 5.83 7.79
CA LEU A 110 0.50 5.55 9.19
C LEU A 110 -0.66 5.83 10.15
N LEU A 111 -1.39 6.93 9.94
CA LEU A 111 -2.57 7.26 10.74
C LEU A 111 -3.67 6.21 10.56
N VAL A 112 -3.89 5.77 9.33
CA VAL A 112 -4.84 4.68 9.01
C VAL A 112 -4.43 3.38 9.69
N THR A 113 -3.15 3.01 9.63
CA THR A 113 -2.62 1.80 10.26
C THR A 113 -2.79 1.83 11.79
N GLY A 114 -2.49 2.97 12.43
CA GLY A 114 -2.70 3.14 13.87
C GLY A 114 -4.18 3.18 14.27
N TYR A 115 -5.03 3.72 13.39
CA TYR A 115 -6.45 3.84 13.66
C TYR A 115 -7.24 2.54 13.42
N SER A 116 -6.88 1.76 12.40
CA SER A 116 -7.55 0.51 12.07
C SER A 116 -7.33 -0.57 13.13
N ASP A 117 -6.16 -0.55 13.77
CA ASP A 117 -5.79 -1.43 14.88
C ASP A 117 -5.92 -2.91 14.48
N ARG A 118 -5.26 -3.27 13.36
CA ARG A 118 -5.20 -4.63 12.80
C ARG A 118 -6.58 -5.23 12.55
N ALA A 119 -7.36 -4.59 11.68
CA ALA A 119 -8.75 -4.94 11.37
C ALA A 119 -9.76 -4.83 12.54
N ARG A 120 -9.33 -4.50 13.77
CA ARG A 120 -10.24 -4.48 14.94
C ARG A 120 -11.28 -3.37 14.82
N ARG A 121 -10.86 -2.14 14.48
CA ARG A 121 -11.77 -0.99 14.32
C ARG A 121 -12.29 -0.90 12.89
N PHE A 122 -11.37 -0.85 11.94
CA PHE A 122 -11.64 -0.82 10.49
C PHE A 122 -10.67 -1.77 9.80
N MET A 123 -11.00 -2.20 8.58
CA MET A 123 -10.18 -3.07 7.75
C MET A 123 -9.80 -2.30 6.47
N PRO A 124 -8.80 -1.39 6.51
CA PRO A 124 -8.21 -0.84 5.29
C PRO A 124 -7.60 -1.94 4.43
N LEU A 125 -7.24 -1.62 3.18
CA LEU A 125 -6.62 -2.60 2.27
C LEU A 125 -5.39 -3.29 2.90
N SER A 126 -4.54 -2.56 3.61
CA SER A 126 -3.36 -3.09 4.31
C SER A 126 -3.70 -4.12 5.40
N ASP A 127 -4.90 -4.08 5.96
CA ASP A 127 -5.41 -5.02 6.97
C ASP A 127 -6.26 -6.16 6.36
N THR A 128 -6.26 -6.32 5.03
CA THR A 128 -6.74 -7.53 4.37
C THR A 128 -5.59 -8.52 4.20
N LEU A 129 -5.89 -9.82 4.04
CA LEU A 129 -4.83 -10.79 3.75
C LEU A 129 -4.05 -10.42 2.48
N PHE A 130 -4.76 -10.04 1.42
CA PHE A 130 -4.14 -9.79 0.12
C PHE A 130 -3.42 -8.44 0.06
N GLY A 131 -3.88 -7.40 0.75
CA GLY A 131 -3.15 -6.13 0.84
C GLY A 131 -2.00 -6.17 1.84
N GLY A 132 -2.16 -6.87 2.97
CA GLY A 132 -1.11 -7.03 3.99
C GLY A 132 0.16 -7.73 3.49
N PHE A 133 0.06 -8.50 2.40
CA PHE A 133 1.23 -9.08 1.72
C PHE A 133 2.19 -8.02 1.16
N GLY A 134 1.69 -6.87 0.70
CA GLY A 134 2.51 -5.82 0.08
C GLY A 134 2.78 -4.62 0.98
N ASP A 135 2.09 -4.50 2.12
CA ASP A 135 2.11 -3.28 2.94
C ASP A 135 3.53 -2.91 3.43
N PHE A 136 3.99 -1.71 3.08
CA PHE A 136 5.36 -1.20 3.32
C PHE A 136 6.51 -2.05 2.72
N LEU A 137 6.25 -2.90 1.73
CA LEU A 137 7.27 -3.71 1.09
C LEU A 137 7.55 -3.25 -0.35
N THR A 138 8.76 -3.53 -0.82
CA THR A 138 9.19 -3.32 -2.20
C THR A 138 9.69 -4.64 -2.75
N TRP A 139 9.42 -4.95 -4.03
CA TRP A 139 9.91 -6.16 -4.66
C TRP A 139 9.99 -6.06 -6.18
N CYS A 140 10.96 -6.75 -6.77
CA CYS A 140 11.08 -6.94 -8.20
C CYS A 140 11.98 -8.13 -8.56
N GLY A 141 11.84 -8.60 -9.80
CA GLY A 141 12.77 -9.57 -10.39
C GLY A 141 14.03 -8.88 -10.93
N LYS A 142 15.06 -9.66 -11.28
CA LYS A 142 16.21 -9.12 -12.02
C LYS A 142 15.86 -8.94 -13.49
N ALA A 143 16.30 -7.82 -14.07
CA ALA A 143 16.26 -7.64 -15.51
C ALA A 143 17.22 -8.63 -16.21
N GLY A 144 16.70 -9.44 -17.13
CA GLY A 144 17.50 -10.33 -17.98
C GLY A 144 18.16 -11.53 -17.28
N SER A 145 17.86 -11.80 -16.01
CA SER A 145 18.33 -13.01 -15.33
C SER A 145 17.31 -13.54 -14.32
N PRO A 146 17.36 -14.83 -13.96
CA PRO A 146 16.48 -15.36 -12.93
C PRO A 146 16.77 -14.77 -11.54
N GLY A 147 15.73 -14.68 -10.72
CA GLY A 147 15.85 -14.31 -9.31
C GLY A 147 15.31 -12.91 -8.96
N ILE A 148 15.43 -12.59 -7.67
CA ILE A 148 14.98 -11.34 -7.06
C ILE A 148 16.10 -10.31 -7.11
N ASP A 149 15.77 -9.05 -7.40
CA ASP A 149 16.71 -7.94 -7.32
C ASP A 149 16.62 -7.24 -5.96
N TYR A 150 17.64 -7.42 -5.14
CA TYR A 150 17.77 -6.78 -3.82
C TYR A 150 18.52 -5.44 -3.86
N ASN A 151 19.08 -5.06 -5.02
CA ASN A 151 19.86 -3.83 -5.14
C ASN A 151 18.99 -2.63 -5.49
N SER A 152 18.08 -2.80 -6.45
CA SER A 152 17.21 -1.71 -6.92
C SER A 152 15.96 -2.25 -7.62
N CYS A 153 14.84 -1.53 -7.51
CA CYS A 153 13.61 -1.81 -8.26
C CYS A 153 13.09 -0.57 -9.01
N PRO A 154 12.38 -0.75 -10.14
CA PRO A 154 11.84 0.38 -10.89
C PRO A 154 10.81 1.16 -10.06
N ARG A 155 10.88 2.48 -10.12
CA ARG A 155 9.79 3.35 -9.65
C ARG A 155 8.73 3.55 -10.73
N THR A 156 7.55 4.02 -10.33
CA THR A 156 6.45 4.32 -11.27
C THR A 156 6.85 5.38 -12.31
N GLU A 157 7.73 6.34 -11.97
CA GLU A 157 8.23 7.32 -12.95
C GLU A 157 9.21 6.74 -13.97
N GLU A 158 9.83 5.60 -13.66
CA GLU A 158 10.74 4.88 -14.58
C GLU A 158 9.96 3.91 -15.45
N CYS A 159 8.98 3.21 -14.87
CA CYS A 159 8.00 2.45 -15.63
C CYS A 159 6.72 2.20 -14.85
N GLU A 160 5.61 2.42 -15.54
CA GLU A 160 4.26 2.27 -15.01
C GLU A 160 3.91 0.80 -14.71
N HIS A 161 4.35 -0.14 -15.56
CA HIS A 161 4.10 -1.58 -15.41
C HIS A 161 5.16 -2.27 -14.56
N ASN A 162 5.37 -1.74 -13.36
CA ASN A 162 6.28 -2.33 -12.37
C ASN A 162 5.53 -3.27 -11.39
N PRO A 163 6.24 -4.21 -10.72
CA PRO A 163 5.61 -5.20 -9.85
C PRO A 163 4.77 -4.62 -8.72
N VAL A 164 5.23 -3.55 -8.08
CA VAL A 164 4.58 -2.95 -6.91
C VAL A 164 3.34 -2.17 -7.33
N GLU A 165 3.46 -1.32 -8.34
CA GLU A 165 2.38 -0.55 -8.93
C GLU A 165 1.26 -1.48 -9.43
N SER A 166 1.61 -2.50 -10.22
CA SER A 166 0.64 -3.47 -10.74
C SER A 166 -0.05 -4.30 -9.67
N PHE A 167 0.66 -4.65 -8.59
CA PHE A 167 0.07 -5.30 -7.42
C PHE A 167 -0.98 -4.43 -6.76
N TRP A 168 -0.65 -3.17 -6.45
CA TRP A 168 -1.59 -2.27 -5.78
C TRP A 168 -2.80 -1.97 -6.66
N ARG A 169 -2.65 -1.86 -7.98
CA ARG A 169 -3.78 -1.70 -8.92
C ARG A 169 -4.80 -2.82 -8.79
N ILE A 170 -4.36 -4.08 -8.83
CA ILE A 170 -5.29 -5.21 -8.72
C ILE A 170 -5.83 -5.37 -7.29
N ALA A 171 -5.02 -5.10 -6.26
CA ALA A 171 -5.43 -5.20 -4.86
C ALA A 171 -6.49 -4.15 -4.51
N SER A 172 -6.27 -2.89 -4.87
CA SER A 172 -7.23 -1.78 -4.73
C SER A 172 -8.55 -2.05 -5.44
N ALA A 173 -8.51 -2.51 -6.70
CA ALA A 173 -9.71 -2.85 -7.44
C ALA A 173 -10.51 -3.99 -6.78
N ASN A 174 -9.83 -5.02 -6.27
CA ASN A 174 -10.50 -6.13 -5.58
C ASN A 174 -11.04 -5.73 -4.21
N TYR A 175 -10.31 -4.92 -3.44
CA TYR A 175 -10.78 -4.39 -2.16
C TYR A 175 -12.04 -3.54 -2.32
N ALA A 176 -12.06 -2.65 -3.32
CA ALA A 176 -13.25 -1.88 -3.68
C ALA A 176 -14.46 -2.78 -4.05
N LYS A 177 -14.23 -3.89 -4.77
CA LYS A 177 -15.30 -4.86 -5.11
C LYS A 177 -15.83 -5.64 -3.90
N GLN A 178 -14.99 -5.87 -2.89
CA GLN A 178 -15.38 -6.58 -1.65
C GLN A 178 -16.00 -5.66 -0.60
N SER A 179 -15.86 -4.34 -0.76
CA SER A 179 -16.36 -3.35 0.18
C SER A 179 -17.89 -3.21 0.12
N SER A 180 -18.53 -3.02 1.28
CA SER A 180 -19.99 -2.89 1.39
C SER A 180 -20.42 -2.16 2.66
N GLY A 181 -21.68 -1.72 2.70
CA GLY A 181 -22.23 -0.92 3.79
C GLY A 181 -21.74 0.53 3.73
N VAL A 182 -21.40 1.08 4.88
CA VAL A 182 -20.79 2.41 5.01
C VAL A 182 -19.31 2.34 4.62
N ILE A 183 -18.94 3.14 3.62
CA ILE A 183 -17.55 3.28 3.18
C ILE A 183 -16.94 4.50 3.86
N ASN A 184 -15.78 4.34 4.49
CA ASN A 184 -15.07 5.43 5.14
C ASN A 184 -13.85 5.82 4.30
N ILE A 185 -13.58 7.11 4.15
CA ILE A 185 -12.45 7.64 3.39
C ILE A 185 -11.71 8.64 4.28
N LEU A 186 -10.43 8.39 4.58
CA LEU A 186 -9.61 9.27 5.41
C LEU A 186 -8.61 10.02 4.51
N LEU A 187 -8.84 11.33 4.34
CA LEU A 187 -8.02 12.23 3.53
C LEU A 187 -7.15 13.13 4.41
N ASN A 188 -6.04 13.62 3.87
CA ASN A 188 -5.15 14.54 4.57
C ASN A 188 -5.42 15.99 4.14
N GLY A 189 -6.01 16.79 5.03
CA GLY A 189 -6.30 18.21 4.79
C GLY A 189 -5.05 19.10 4.80
N SER A 190 -3.93 18.59 5.35
CA SER A 190 -2.62 19.25 5.37
C SER A 190 -1.72 18.83 4.20
N ALA A 191 -2.16 17.95 3.30
CA ALA A 191 -1.33 17.46 2.20
C ALA A 191 -1.07 18.53 1.13
N THR A 192 0.21 18.76 0.84
CA THR A 192 0.63 19.57 -0.30
C THR A 192 0.21 18.91 -1.60
N GLY A 193 -0.62 19.59 -2.40
CA GLY A 193 -1.21 19.03 -3.63
C GLY A 193 -2.70 18.70 -3.52
N GLY A 194 -3.31 18.91 -2.35
CA GLY A 194 -4.73 18.70 -2.10
C GLY A 194 -5.03 17.36 -1.42
N ALA A 195 -6.16 17.28 -0.74
CA ALA A 195 -6.55 16.12 0.06
C ALA A 195 -6.99 14.91 -0.79
N TYR A 196 -7.49 15.16 -2.01
CA TYR A 196 -7.97 14.16 -2.96
C TYR A 196 -7.21 14.26 -4.31
N PRO A 197 -6.20 13.40 -4.52
CA PRO A 197 -5.50 13.32 -5.79
C PRO A 197 -6.41 12.73 -6.89
N VAL A 198 -6.76 13.53 -7.91
CA VAL A 198 -7.67 13.09 -9.00
C VAL A 198 -7.11 11.96 -9.88
N GLN A 199 -5.79 11.71 -9.82
CA GLN A 199 -5.10 10.61 -10.48
C GLN A 199 -4.55 9.57 -9.48
N GLY A 200 -4.96 9.63 -8.21
CA GLY A 200 -4.56 8.68 -7.15
C GLY A 200 -5.27 7.34 -7.25
N PHE A 201 -4.79 6.35 -6.48
CA PHE A 201 -5.35 4.99 -6.47
C PHE A 201 -6.84 5.00 -6.13
N PHE A 202 -7.24 5.80 -5.16
CA PHE A 202 -8.64 5.91 -4.78
C PHE A 202 -9.51 6.40 -5.95
N ALA A 203 -9.03 7.41 -6.67
CA ALA A 203 -9.76 8.02 -7.77
C ALA A 203 -9.90 7.09 -9.00
N VAL A 204 -8.87 6.31 -9.33
CA VAL A 204 -8.80 5.59 -10.60
C VAL A 204 -8.98 4.07 -10.49
N TYR A 205 -8.64 3.46 -9.35
CA TYR A 205 -8.72 2.00 -9.17
C TYR A 205 -9.74 1.57 -8.13
N GLU A 206 -10.12 2.43 -7.17
CA GLU A 206 -11.03 2.04 -6.09
C GLU A 206 -12.45 2.52 -6.33
N LEU A 207 -12.67 3.83 -6.40
CA LEU A 207 -14.00 4.42 -6.60
C LEU A 207 -14.73 3.86 -7.85
N PRO A 208 -14.08 3.63 -9.01
CA PRO A 208 -14.75 3.02 -10.17
C PRO A 208 -15.16 1.55 -9.96
N ASN A 209 -14.57 0.84 -8.99
CA ASN A 209 -14.81 -0.58 -8.74
C ASN A 209 -15.82 -0.84 -7.61
N PHE A 210 -16.34 0.21 -6.99
CA PHE A 210 -17.41 0.12 -6.00
C PHE A 210 -18.68 -0.55 -6.57
N GLN A 211 -19.23 -1.47 -5.78
CA GLN A 211 -20.49 -2.15 -6.07
C GLN A 211 -21.63 -1.29 -5.51
N LYS A 212 -22.18 -0.40 -6.35
CA LYS A 212 -23.11 0.66 -5.91
C LYS A 212 -24.29 0.12 -5.09
N GLU A 213 -24.83 -1.02 -5.49
CA GLU A 213 -25.95 -1.69 -4.83
C GLU A 213 -25.62 -2.25 -3.44
N LYS A 214 -24.34 -2.36 -3.09
CA LYS A 214 -23.87 -2.82 -1.77
C LYS A 214 -23.44 -1.68 -0.84
N ILE A 215 -23.44 -0.43 -1.31
CA ILE A 215 -22.98 0.73 -0.56
C ILE A 215 -24.19 1.53 -0.07
N SER A 216 -24.26 1.75 1.25
CA SER A 216 -25.33 2.54 1.87
C SER A 216 -25.00 4.03 1.93
N GLU A 217 -23.74 4.36 2.25
CA GLU A 217 -23.26 5.74 2.41
C GLU A 217 -21.73 5.79 2.29
N ILE A 218 -21.19 6.94 1.88
CA ILE A 218 -19.76 7.24 1.91
C ILE A 218 -19.47 8.36 2.92
N GLN A 219 -18.64 8.09 3.92
CA GLN A 219 -18.21 9.07 4.93
C GLN A 219 -16.77 9.51 4.65
N ILE A 220 -16.58 10.80 4.40
CA ILE A 220 -15.27 11.42 4.19
C ILE A 220 -14.82 12.06 5.49
N TRP A 221 -13.61 11.74 5.93
CA TRP A 221 -12.94 12.38 7.06
C TRP A 221 -11.71 13.11 6.55
N VAL A 222 -11.73 14.43 6.60
CA VAL A 222 -10.57 15.25 6.24
C VAL A 222 -9.81 15.55 7.52
N MET A 223 -8.61 14.98 7.66
CA MET A 223 -7.80 15.08 8.86
C MET A 223 -6.64 16.04 8.63
N ASP A 224 -6.56 17.10 9.43
CA ASP A 224 -5.39 17.99 9.45
C ASP A 224 -4.33 17.47 10.43
N ASP A 225 -3.07 17.74 10.15
CA ASP A 225 -1.99 17.50 11.12
C ASP A 225 -2.16 18.42 12.34
N VAL A 226 -1.85 17.93 13.54
CA VAL A 226 -1.94 18.76 14.75
C VAL A 226 -0.89 19.88 14.68
N GLY A 227 -1.34 21.14 14.72
CA GLY A 227 -0.47 22.31 14.51
C GLY A 227 0.04 22.46 13.07
N GLY A 228 -0.42 21.61 12.14
CA GLY A 228 -0.15 21.72 10.71
C GLY A 228 -1.08 22.72 10.01
N PRO A 229 -0.85 22.99 8.72
CA PRO A 229 -1.73 23.85 7.94
C PRO A 229 -3.05 23.15 7.58
N ASP A 230 -4.16 23.85 7.69
CA ASP A 230 -5.44 23.49 7.03
C ASP A 230 -5.37 24.01 5.59
N LEU A 231 -4.95 23.15 4.65
CA LEU A 231 -4.88 23.51 3.23
C LEU A 231 -6.23 23.26 2.54
N GLU A 232 -6.88 22.15 2.88
CA GLU A 232 -8.22 21.83 2.40
C GLU A 232 -9.06 21.18 3.51
N SER A 233 -10.33 21.56 3.53
CA SER A 233 -11.36 21.03 4.43
C SER A 233 -12.61 20.66 3.61
N CYS A 234 -13.62 20.07 4.25
CA CYS A 234 -14.87 19.69 3.61
C CYS A 234 -15.47 20.80 2.73
N GLY A 235 -15.94 20.44 1.54
CA GLY A 235 -16.51 21.37 0.56
C GLY A 235 -15.51 22.35 -0.09
N LYS A 236 -14.20 22.23 0.15
CA LYS A 236 -13.16 23.07 -0.48
C LYS A 236 -12.25 22.27 -1.42
N GLY A 237 -11.68 22.96 -2.41
CA GLY A 237 -10.60 22.43 -3.24
C GLY A 237 -10.88 21.05 -3.83
N SER A 238 -9.93 20.14 -3.71
CA SER A 238 -10.06 18.77 -4.22
C SER A 238 -11.08 17.93 -3.46
N VAL A 239 -11.36 18.22 -2.18
CA VAL A 239 -12.45 17.56 -1.43
C VAL A 239 -13.80 17.85 -2.07
N GLN A 240 -14.05 19.09 -2.50
CA GLN A 240 -15.27 19.45 -3.22
C GLN A 240 -15.39 18.70 -4.57
N ILE A 241 -14.26 18.47 -5.25
CA ILE A 241 -14.23 17.67 -6.49
C ILE A 241 -14.68 16.23 -6.20
N LEU A 242 -14.18 15.63 -5.12
CA LEU A 242 -14.61 14.30 -4.68
C LEU A 242 -16.11 14.28 -4.36
N GLU A 243 -16.60 15.17 -3.51
CA GLU A 243 -18.02 15.26 -3.14
C GLU A 243 -18.93 15.36 -4.37
N ASN A 244 -18.58 16.24 -5.33
CA ASN A 244 -19.30 16.39 -6.58
C ASN A 244 -19.27 15.10 -7.43
N ARG A 245 -18.13 14.42 -7.50
CA ARG A 245 -17.98 13.14 -8.22
C ARG A 245 -18.84 12.04 -7.59
N LEU A 246 -18.83 11.92 -6.26
CA LEU A 246 -19.67 10.95 -5.54
C LEU A 246 -21.16 11.21 -5.78
N LYS A 247 -21.58 12.48 -5.73
CA LYS A 247 -22.95 12.89 -6.04
C LYS A 247 -23.34 12.56 -7.49
N ALA A 248 -22.46 12.82 -8.45
CA ALA A 248 -22.69 12.51 -9.87
C ALA A 248 -22.82 10.99 -10.12
N LEU A 249 -22.09 10.17 -9.38
CA LEU A 249 -22.22 8.71 -9.39
C LEU A 249 -23.46 8.21 -8.62
N GLY A 250 -24.16 9.11 -7.93
CA GLY A 250 -25.38 8.83 -7.18
C GLY A 250 -25.13 8.13 -5.84
N TYR A 251 -24.01 8.41 -5.18
CA TYR A 251 -23.75 8.01 -3.80
C TYR A 251 -24.26 9.06 -2.82
N SER A 252 -24.88 8.61 -1.73
CA SER A 252 -25.03 9.43 -0.53
C SER A 252 -23.66 9.61 0.11
N HIS A 253 -23.33 10.82 0.54
CA HIS A 253 -22.08 11.07 1.25
C HIS A 253 -22.22 12.13 2.34
N THR A 254 -21.35 12.03 3.33
CA THR A 254 -21.11 13.04 4.36
C THR A 254 -19.62 13.37 4.41
N CYS A 255 -19.27 14.58 4.83
CA CYS A 255 -17.89 15.00 5.04
C CYS A 255 -17.75 15.60 6.45
N THR A 256 -16.71 15.20 7.16
CA THR A 256 -16.40 15.70 8.50
C THR A 256 -14.93 16.09 8.59
N ASP A 257 -14.66 17.36 8.88
CA ASP A 257 -13.32 17.81 9.23
C ASP A 257 -12.95 17.31 10.62
N ASN A 258 -11.72 16.82 10.75
CA ASN A 258 -11.09 16.48 12.02
C ASN A 258 -11.92 15.51 12.86
N TYR A 259 -12.35 14.43 12.22
CA TYR A 259 -13.19 13.39 12.81
C TYR A 259 -12.68 12.98 14.20
N ARG A 260 -13.53 13.20 15.21
CA ARG A 260 -13.13 13.24 16.63
C ARG A 260 -12.33 12.02 17.08
N SER A 261 -12.76 10.82 16.67
CA SER A 261 -12.10 9.57 17.08
C SER A 261 -10.67 9.46 16.53
N VAL A 262 -10.45 9.88 15.28
CA VAL A 262 -9.12 9.90 14.66
C VAL A 262 -8.28 11.05 15.24
N ARG A 263 -8.90 12.21 15.48
CA ARG A 263 -8.22 13.35 16.13
C ARG A 263 -7.68 12.99 17.52
N LEU A 264 -8.42 12.22 18.31
CA LEU A 264 -7.95 11.72 19.60
C LEU A 264 -6.68 10.85 19.48
N LEU A 265 -6.56 10.05 18.41
CA LEU A 265 -5.35 9.28 18.13
C LEU A 265 -4.17 10.19 17.78
N GLN A 266 -4.36 11.18 16.89
CA GLN A 266 -3.31 12.16 16.55
C GLN A 266 -2.85 12.93 17.79
N CYS A 267 -3.77 13.23 18.72
CA CYS A 267 -3.44 13.96 19.94
C CYS A 267 -2.58 13.18 20.95
N LEU A 268 -2.41 11.86 20.81
CA LEU A 268 -1.54 11.09 21.72
C LEU A 268 -0.08 11.57 21.67
N ASP A 269 0.37 12.08 20.53
CA ASP A 269 1.72 12.62 20.34
C ASP A 269 1.80 14.15 20.57
N HIS A 270 0.65 14.80 20.81
CA HIS A 270 0.53 16.26 20.88
C HIS A 270 -0.34 16.73 22.07
N LEU A 271 -0.25 16.07 23.22
CA LEU A 271 -1.12 16.27 24.38
C LEU A 271 -1.25 17.72 24.87
N ASN A 272 -0.18 18.52 24.74
CA ASN A 272 -0.13 19.91 25.18
C ASN A 272 -0.53 20.92 24.09
N HIS A 273 -0.81 20.46 22.87
CA HIS A 273 -1.21 21.34 21.77
C HIS A 273 -2.63 21.87 22.01
N PRO A 274 -2.94 23.15 21.71
CA PRO A 274 -4.27 23.73 21.91
C PRO A 274 -5.41 22.92 21.26
N ASP A 275 -5.18 22.39 20.05
CA ASP A 275 -6.14 21.54 19.32
C ASP A 275 -6.46 20.23 20.05
N CYS A 276 -5.60 19.82 20.98
CA CYS A 276 -5.70 18.61 21.79
C CYS A 276 -6.08 18.89 23.25
N ALA A 277 -6.27 20.17 23.62
CA ALA A 277 -6.53 20.58 25.01
C ALA A 277 -7.82 19.98 25.60
N ALA A 278 -8.75 19.53 24.77
CA ALA A 278 -9.98 18.85 25.20
C ALA A 278 -9.74 17.46 25.84
N VAL A 279 -8.52 16.91 25.79
CA VAL A 279 -8.13 15.69 26.54
C VAL A 279 -7.73 16.01 27.99
N SER A 280 -7.36 17.27 28.27
CA SER A 280 -6.80 17.68 29.57
C SER A 280 -7.85 17.98 30.65
N LEU A 281 -9.14 18.10 30.30
CA LEU A 281 -10.20 18.44 31.26
C LEU A 281 -10.70 17.28 32.14
N LEU A 282 -10.19 16.05 31.94
CA LEU A 282 -10.45 14.93 32.86
C LEU A 282 -9.47 14.87 34.06
N HIS A 283 -8.49 15.78 34.16
CA HIS A 283 -7.68 15.91 35.37
C HIS A 283 -8.40 16.67 36.51
N GLY A 284 -9.65 17.05 36.33
CA GLY A 284 -10.54 17.51 37.40
C GLY A 284 -11.46 16.40 37.91
N ALA A 285 -11.03 15.71 38.97
CA ALA A 285 -11.83 14.81 39.82
C ALA A 285 -12.15 13.39 39.28
N ALA A 286 -11.15 12.51 39.27
CA ALA A 286 -11.37 11.11 39.62
C ALA A 286 -10.12 10.55 40.31
N GLN A 287 -10.12 10.53 41.64
CA GLN A 287 -9.21 9.66 42.40
C GLN A 287 -9.62 8.20 42.10
N ILE A 288 -8.95 7.57 41.15
CA ILE A 288 -9.02 6.12 40.99
C ILE A 288 -8.24 5.53 42.16
N TYR A 289 -8.96 5.03 43.17
CA TYR A 289 -8.39 4.13 44.18
C TYR A 289 -7.90 2.87 43.46
N VAL A 290 -6.59 2.78 43.23
CA VAL A 290 -5.96 1.52 42.86
C VAL A 290 -5.85 0.69 44.14
N GLY A 291 -6.88 -0.10 44.42
CA GLY A 291 -6.80 -1.18 45.40
C GLY A 291 -5.73 -2.20 44.97
N PRO A 292 -5.01 -2.84 45.90
CA PRO A 292 -3.93 -3.76 45.55
C PRO A 292 -4.45 -4.92 44.71
N TRP A 293 -3.88 -5.07 43.51
CA TRP A 293 -4.02 -6.25 42.67
C TRP A 293 -3.57 -7.48 43.45
N LYS A 294 -4.52 -8.38 43.78
CA LYS A 294 -4.17 -9.75 44.17
C LYS A 294 -3.96 -10.56 42.90
N SER A 295 -2.76 -11.10 42.74
CA SER A 295 -2.48 -12.13 41.73
C SER A 295 -3.40 -13.34 41.96
N PRO A 296 -3.94 -13.97 40.91
CA PRO A 296 -4.48 -15.31 41.04
C PRO A 296 -3.31 -16.26 41.30
N GLU A 297 -3.31 -16.92 42.45
CA GLU A 297 -2.47 -18.10 42.68
C GLU A 297 -3.00 -19.24 41.80
N PHE A 298 -2.12 -19.84 41.01
CA PHE A 298 -2.34 -21.10 40.29
C PHE A 298 -2.04 -22.29 41.21
#